data_AF-A0A173R1U0-F1
#
_entry.id   AF-A0A173R1U0-F1
#
_cell.length_a   1.000
_cell.length_b   1.000
_cell.length_c   1.000
_cell.angle_alpha   90.00
_cell.angle_beta   90.00
_cell.angle_gamma   90.00
#
_symmetry.space_group_name_H-M   'P 1'
#
loop_
_entity.id
_entity.type
_entity.pdbx_description
1 polymer ?
#
loop_
_entity_poly.entity_id
_entity_poly.type
_entity_poly.pdbx_seq_one_letter_code
_entity_poly.pdbx_strand_id
1 'polypeptide(L)'
;MDEKLVCILNEMADFLSIAQMKKLQEVLLKNLSSEAPQREQTSNETYLNINSRHDDNPALFTTLDAPYDRLKISGVEIRVRELGRKISMERIHPHKFRRTMATRAIDKGMPIEQVQKILGHSQIDTTMQYAIVNQNNVKTSHRKYIA
;
A
#
# COMPACT_ATOMS: atom_id res chain seq x y z
N MET A 1 8.44 -20.03 2.06
CA MET A 1 8.61 -19.84 0.60
C MET A 1 9.34 -21.07 0.14
N ASP A 2 8.72 -21.91 -0.71
CA ASP A 2 9.30 -23.20 -1.10
C ASP A 2 10.75 -23.04 -1.56
N GLU A 3 11.68 -23.85 -1.03
CA GLU A 3 13.11 -23.83 -1.41
C GLU A 3 13.30 -23.97 -2.92
N LYS A 4 12.39 -24.68 -3.58
CA LYS A 4 12.34 -24.83 -5.04
C LYS A 4 12.11 -23.51 -5.78
N LEU A 5 11.31 -22.59 -5.24
CA LEU A 5 11.07 -21.27 -5.84
C LEU A 5 12.32 -20.40 -5.79
N VAL A 6 13.07 -20.47 -4.69
CA VAL A 6 14.32 -19.71 -4.53
C VAL A 6 15.36 -20.21 -5.52
N CYS A 7 15.46 -21.53 -5.71
CA CYS A 7 16.37 -22.13 -6.69
C CYS A 7 16.05 -21.68 -8.12
N ILE A 8 14.77 -21.75 -8.54
CA ILE A 8 14.32 -21.29 -9.86
C ILE A 8 14.63 -19.80 -10.07
N LEU A 9 14.35 -18.96 -9.07
CA LEU A 9 14.59 -17.52 -9.20
C LEU A 9 16.07 -17.17 -9.31
N ASN A 10 16.94 -17.89 -8.59
CA ASN A 10 18.38 -17.70 -8.67
C ASN A 10 18.93 -18.19 -10.01
N GLU A 11 18.49 -19.36 -10.50
CA GLU A 11 18.91 -19.87 -11.82
C GLU A 11 18.45 -18.95 -12.96
N MET A 12 17.26 -18.35 -12.87
CA MET A 12 16.75 -17.47 -13.92
C MET A 12 17.34 -16.06 -13.88
N ALA A 13 17.98 -15.65 -12.77
CA ALA A 13 18.53 -14.30 -12.60
C ALA A 13 19.64 -13.99 -13.62
N ASP A 14 20.38 -15.00 -14.06
CA ASP A 14 21.46 -14.85 -15.05
C ASP A 14 20.94 -14.67 -16.49
N PHE A 15 19.67 -15.00 -16.76
CA PHE A 15 19.08 -15.01 -18.10
C PHE A 15 18.02 -13.94 -18.33
N LEU A 16 17.52 -13.31 -17.26
CA LEU A 16 16.38 -12.40 -17.33
C LEU A 16 16.72 -10.99 -16.86
N SER A 17 16.17 -10.00 -17.55
CA SER A 17 16.22 -8.61 -17.07
C SER A 17 15.46 -8.44 -15.74
N ILE A 18 15.75 -7.38 -15.00
CA ILE A 18 15.06 -7.05 -13.74
C ILE A 18 13.53 -7.01 -13.91
N ALA A 19 13.05 -6.48 -15.04
CA ALA A 19 11.62 -6.43 -15.35
C ALA A 19 11.02 -7.83 -15.57
N GLN A 20 11.74 -8.70 -16.29
CA GLN A 20 11.33 -10.08 -16.53
C GLN A 20 11.39 -10.91 -15.25
N MET A 21 12.44 -10.75 -14.44
CA MET A 21 12.55 -11.39 -13.12
C MET A 21 11.41 -11.01 -12.19
N LYS A 22 11.06 -9.72 -12.14
CA LYS A 22 9.92 -9.24 -11.36
C LYS A 22 8.60 -9.85 -11.86
N LYS A 23 8.45 -10.02 -13.18
CA LYS A 23 7.25 -10.65 -13.74
C LYS A 23 7.20 -12.15 -13.44
N LEU A 24 8.34 -12.84 -13.51
CA LEU A 24 8.45 -14.25 -13.15
C LEU A 24 8.09 -14.46 -11.66
N GLN A 25 8.64 -13.64 -10.76
CA GLN A 25 8.29 -13.66 -9.34
C GLN A 25 6.78 -13.48 -9.10
N GLU A 26 6.16 -12.51 -9.77
CA GLU A 26 4.71 -12.25 -9.68
C GLU A 26 3.90 -13.48 -10.14
N VAL A 27 4.28 -14.10 -11.26
CA VAL A 27 3.60 -15.27 -11.83
C VAL A 27 3.74 -16.49 -10.93
N LEU A 28 4.96 -16.76 -10.43
CA LEU A 28 5.22 -17.87 -9.52
C LEU A 28 4.41 -17.71 -8.22
N LEU A 29 4.44 -16.52 -7.60
CA LEU A 29 3.66 -16.24 -6.39
C LEU A 29 2.16 -16.44 -6.61
N LYS A 30 1.61 -16.01 -7.75
CA LYS A 30 0.18 -16.12 -8.06
C LYS A 30 -0.28 -17.57 -8.24
N ASN A 31 0.54 -18.42 -8.85
CA ASN A 31 0.14 -19.79 -9.24
C ASN A 31 0.58 -20.86 -8.23
N LEU A 32 1.63 -20.59 -7.45
CA LEU A 32 2.24 -21.58 -6.55
C LEU A 32 2.09 -21.23 -5.07
N SER A 33 1.65 -20.02 -4.71
CA SER A 33 1.19 -19.81 -3.33
C SER A 33 -0.16 -20.49 -3.16
N SER A 34 -0.20 -21.54 -2.34
CA SER A 34 -1.33 -22.45 -2.21
C SER A 34 -2.65 -21.78 -1.83
N GLU A 35 -2.63 -20.58 -1.27
CA GLU A 35 -3.81 -19.74 -1.06
C GLU A 35 -3.34 -18.29 -1.17
N ALA A 36 -3.90 -17.52 -2.09
CA ALA A 36 -3.87 -16.07 -1.89
C ALA A 36 -4.58 -15.81 -0.55
N PRO A 37 -4.00 -15.03 0.38
CA PRO A 37 -4.63 -14.82 1.68
C PRO A 37 -6.05 -14.30 1.44
N GLN A 38 -7.05 -15.11 1.83
CA GLN A 38 -8.43 -14.70 1.76
C GLN A 38 -8.57 -13.49 2.68
N ARG A 39 -8.92 -12.35 2.08
CA ARG A 39 -9.17 -11.14 2.86
C ARG A 39 -10.52 -11.28 3.51
N GLU A 40 -10.51 -11.70 4.77
CA GLU A 40 -11.71 -11.71 5.58
C GLU A 40 -11.93 -10.34 6.20
N GLN A 41 -13.17 -9.88 6.15
CA GLN A 41 -13.57 -8.69 6.89
C GLN A 41 -13.60 -9.06 8.37
N THR A 42 -12.79 -8.38 9.19
CA THR A 42 -12.76 -8.58 10.64
C THR A 42 -13.21 -7.33 11.39
N SER A 43 -13.75 -7.52 12.60
CA SER A 43 -14.13 -6.40 13.46
C SER A 43 -12.90 -5.83 14.18
N ASN A 44 -13.02 -4.59 14.67
CA ASN A 44 -11.96 -3.99 15.49
C ASN A 44 -11.72 -4.79 16.78
N GLU A 45 -12.78 -5.34 17.38
CA GLU A 45 -12.68 -6.16 18.60
C GLU A 45 -11.83 -7.42 18.35
N THR A 46 -12.09 -8.11 17.23
CA THR A 46 -11.30 -9.27 16.83
C THR A 46 -9.85 -8.88 16.57
N TYR A 47 -9.59 -7.76 15.91
CA TYR A 47 -8.22 -7.26 15.69
C TYR A 47 -7.47 -6.98 17.00
N LEU A 48 -8.15 -6.42 18.01
CA LEU A 48 -7.55 -6.13 19.31
C LEU A 48 -7.17 -7.42 20.06
N ASN A 49 -8.03 -8.44 19.99
CA ASN A 49 -7.80 -9.73 20.64
C ASN A 49 -6.65 -10.51 20.00
N ILE A 50 -6.48 -10.41 18.67
CA ILE A 50 -5.39 -11.08 17.94
C ILE A 50 -4.02 -10.55 18.38
N ASN A 51 -3.92 -9.26 18.70
CA ASN A 51 -2.64 -8.62 19.02
C ASN A 51 -2.26 -8.67 20.50
N SER A 52 -2.95 -9.49 21.31
CA SER A 52 -2.67 -9.66 22.74
C SER A 52 -2.52 -8.30 23.47
N ARG A 53 -3.43 -7.36 23.20
CA ARG A 53 -3.46 -6.10 23.95
C ARG A 53 -3.95 -6.36 25.37
N HIS A 54 -3.24 -5.79 26.34
CA HIS A 54 -3.51 -5.93 27.78
C HIS A 54 -3.93 -4.60 28.42
N ASP A 55 -4.25 -3.61 27.60
CA ASP A 55 -4.68 -2.29 28.03
C ASP A 55 -6.20 -2.12 27.87
N ASP A 56 -6.79 -1.23 28.65
CA ASP A 56 -8.24 -0.98 28.66
C ASP A 56 -8.68 0.14 27.68
N ASN A 57 -7.80 0.57 26.76
CA ASN A 57 -8.08 1.71 25.89
C ASN A 57 -8.90 1.31 24.63
N PRO A 58 -10.08 1.91 24.38
CA PRO A 58 -10.93 1.56 23.24
C PRO A 58 -10.37 2.00 21.87
N ALA A 59 -9.29 2.78 21.82
CA ALA A 59 -8.66 3.16 20.57
C ALA A 59 -8.09 1.94 19.83
N LEU A 60 -8.30 1.81 18.52
CA LEU A 60 -7.73 0.71 17.71
C LEU A 60 -6.19 0.68 17.76
N PHE A 61 -5.57 1.86 17.78
CA PHE A 61 -4.12 2.04 17.90
C PHE A 61 -3.79 2.87 19.13
N THR A 62 -2.93 2.32 19.98
CA THR A 62 -2.41 2.94 21.20
C THR A 62 -0.92 3.21 21.08
N THR A 63 -0.40 3.99 22.02
CA THR A 63 1.03 4.15 22.26
C THR A 63 1.63 2.83 22.77
N LEU A 64 2.95 2.69 22.67
CA LEU A 64 3.64 1.45 23.07
C LEU A 64 4.03 1.43 24.55
N ASP A 65 3.97 2.57 25.22
CA ASP A 65 4.38 2.73 26.60
C ASP A 65 3.14 2.93 27.47
N ALA A 66 3.17 2.39 28.69
CA ALA A 66 2.13 2.64 29.68
C ALA A 66 1.96 4.17 29.89
N PRO A 67 0.71 4.67 30.00
CA PRO A 67 -0.54 3.94 30.19
C PRO A 67 -1.26 3.51 28.89
N TYR A 68 -0.57 3.42 27.75
CA TYR A 68 -1.11 2.97 26.46
C TYR A 68 -2.25 3.88 25.94
N ASP A 69 -2.01 5.19 25.96
CA ASP A 69 -2.95 6.18 25.45
C ASP A 69 -3.23 6.05 23.95
N ARG A 70 -4.32 6.64 23.48
CA ARG A 70 -4.65 6.74 22.05
C ARG A 70 -3.48 7.33 21.28
N LEU A 71 -3.08 6.65 20.20
CA LEU A 71 -1.98 7.12 19.35
C LEU A 71 -2.34 8.45 18.68
N LYS A 72 -1.52 9.48 18.93
CA LYS A 72 -1.67 10.81 18.31
C LYS A 72 -1.14 10.83 16.89
N ILE A 73 -1.55 11.82 16.10
CA ILE A 73 -1.08 12.05 14.73
C ILE A 73 0.44 12.17 14.69
N SER A 74 1.03 12.93 15.61
CA SER A 74 2.49 13.08 15.73
C SER A 74 3.19 11.75 15.96
N GLY A 75 2.59 10.85 16.77
CA GLY A 75 3.08 9.50 16.99
C GLY A 75 3.15 8.72 15.68
N VAL A 76 2.05 8.68 14.91
CA VAL A 76 2.03 8.04 13.58
C VAL A 76 3.12 8.61 12.67
N GLU A 77 3.26 9.92 12.63
CA GLU A 77 4.25 10.60 11.79
C GLU A 77 5.69 10.24 12.17
N ILE A 78 6.02 10.24 13.47
CA ILE A 78 7.33 9.83 13.98
C ILE A 78 7.63 8.39 13.56
N ARG A 79 6.71 7.46 13.80
CA ARG A 79 6.88 6.03 13.49
C ARG A 79 7.09 5.79 11.99
N VAL A 80 6.30 6.45 11.16
CA VAL A 80 6.43 6.37 9.69
C VAL A 80 7.78 6.95 9.22
N ARG A 81 8.25 8.04 9.83
CA ARG A 81 9.55 8.64 9.52
C ARG A 81 10.72 7.74 9.95
N GLU A 82 10.63 7.13 11.13
CA GLU A 82 11.60 6.16 11.62
C GLU A 82 11.71 4.94 10.70
N LEU A 83 10.57 4.38 10.26
CA LEU A 83 10.56 3.29 9.29
C LEU A 83 11.23 3.69 7.98
N GLY A 84 10.96 4.90 7.47
CA GLY A 84 11.65 5.44 6.31
C GLY A 84 13.17 5.50 6.50
N ARG A 85 13.65 5.99 7.65
CA ARG A 85 15.08 6.03 7.97
C ARG A 85 15.72 4.63 8.00
N LYS A 86 15.03 3.63 8.59
CA LYS A 86 15.53 2.25 8.66
C LYS A 86 15.79 1.62 7.29
N ILE A 87 15.02 2.03 6.28
CA ILE A 87 15.16 1.55 4.90
C ILE A 87 15.87 2.56 3.98
N SER A 88 16.56 3.56 4.56
CA SER A 88 17.28 4.62 3.84
C SER A 88 16.40 5.39 2.83
N MET A 89 15.11 5.55 3.14
CA MET A 89 14.17 6.34 2.35
C MET A 89 13.88 7.67 3.00
N GLU A 90 14.11 8.75 2.25
CA GLU A 90 13.84 10.10 2.72
C GLU A 90 12.39 10.55 2.50
N ARG A 91 12.00 11.58 3.28
CA ARG A 91 10.72 12.28 3.17
C ARG A 91 9.53 11.32 3.21
N ILE A 92 9.59 10.31 4.07
CA ILE A 92 8.50 9.36 4.32
C ILE A 92 7.64 9.90 5.46
N HIS A 93 6.37 10.19 5.13
CA HIS A 93 5.37 10.73 6.06
C HIS A 93 3.96 10.32 5.59
N PRO A 94 2.93 10.33 6.45
CA PRO A 94 1.58 9.84 6.12
C PRO A 94 0.98 10.45 4.84
N HIS A 95 1.20 11.74 4.58
CA HIS A 95 0.68 12.38 3.37
C HIS A 95 1.25 11.75 2.08
N LYS A 96 2.48 11.22 2.09
CA LYS A 96 3.12 10.59 0.92
C LYS A 96 2.43 9.27 0.58
N PHE A 97 2.03 8.49 1.59
CA PHE A 97 1.21 7.30 1.39
C PHE A 97 -0.14 7.64 0.77
N ARG A 98 -0.80 8.70 1.24
CA ARG A 98 -2.06 9.20 0.64
C ARG A 98 -1.88 9.55 -0.83
N ARG A 99 -0.82 10.33 -1.17
CA ARG A 99 -0.49 10.66 -2.56
C ARG A 99 -0.26 9.40 -3.41
N THR A 100 0.59 8.49 -2.93
CA THR A 100 0.91 7.25 -3.65
C THR A 100 -0.32 6.39 -3.88
N MET A 101 -1.22 6.28 -2.90
CA MET A 101 -2.47 5.54 -3.05
C MET A 101 -3.39 6.19 -4.10
N ALA A 102 -3.58 7.51 -4.02
CA ALA A 102 -4.42 8.25 -4.96
C ALA A 102 -3.91 8.16 -6.41
N THR A 103 -2.62 8.47 -6.63
CA THR A 103 -2.01 8.38 -7.97
C THR A 103 -2.08 6.96 -8.53
N ARG A 104 -1.79 5.93 -7.72
CA ARG A 104 -1.90 4.53 -8.18
C ARG A 104 -3.32 4.10 -8.53
N ALA A 105 -4.32 4.60 -7.81
CA ALA A 105 -5.71 4.31 -8.11
C ALA A 105 -6.12 4.93 -9.46
N ILE A 106 -5.73 6.18 -9.69
CA ILE A 106 -5.97 6.91 -10.95
C ILE A 106 -5.23 6.25 -12.11
N ASP A 107 -3.96 5.89 -11.94
CA ASP A 107 -3.16 5.19 -12.96
C ASP A 107 -3.77 3.83 -13.35
N LYS A 108 -4.48 3.18 -12.41
CA LYS A 108 -5.22 1.93 -12.66
C LYS A 108 -6.61 2.17 -13.27
N GLY A 109 -6.96 3.41 -13.58
CA GLY A 109 -8.22 3.80 -14.22
C GLY A 109 -9.40 3.94 -13.26
N MET A 110 -9.17 4.07 -11.95
CA MET A 110 -10.26 4.40 -11.02
C MET A 110 -10.76 5.83 -11.30
N PRO A 111 -12.07 6.04 -11.48
CA PRO A 111 -12.64 7.38 -11.61
C PRO A 111 -12.26 8.29 -10.45
N ILE A 112 -11.91 9.54 -10.74
CA ILE A 112 -11.38 10.46 -9.73
C ILE A 112 -12.39 10.77 -8.62
N GLU A 113 -13.69 10.72 -8.93
CA GLU A 113 -14.78 10.91 -7.98
C GLU A 113 -14.84 9.78 -6.96
N GLN A 114 -14.47 8.55 -7.36
CA GLN A 114 -14.35 7.41 -6.44
C GLN A 114 -13.12 7.55 -5.56
N VAL A 115 -11.99 7.99 -6.13
CA VAL A 115 -10.77 8.28 -5.36
C VAL A 115 -11.06 9.38 -4.32
N GLN A 116 -11.75 10.46 -4.70
CA GLN A 116 -12.16 11.54 -3.79
C GLN A 116 -12.95 10.99 -2.59
N LYS A 117 -13.94 10.13 -2.84
CA LYS A 117 -14.76 9.52 -1.78
C LYS A 117 -13.92 8.68 -0.82
N ILE A 118 -13.01 7.86 -1.35
CA ILE A 118 -12.09 7.04 -0.54
C ILE A 118 -11.16 7.93 0.32
N LEU A 119 -10.71 9.06 -0.22
CA LEU A 119 -9.84 9.99 0.49
C LEU A 119 -10.58 10.90 1.48
N GLY A 120 -11.91 10.98 1.40
CA GLY A 120 -12.73 11.84 2.24
C GLY A 120 -12.54 13.35 1.95
N HIS A 121 -12.17 13.71 0.72
CA HIS A 121 -12.03 15.11 0.34
C HIS A 121 -13.39 15.73 0.01
N SER A 122 -13.66 16.91 0.57
CA SER A 122 -14.88 17.68 0.30
C SER A 122 -14.85 18.37 -1.06
N GLN A 123 -13.67 18.74 -1.55
CA GLN A 123 -13.47 19.44 -2.82
C GLN A 123 -12.67 18.59 -3.79
N ILE A 124 -13.15 18.48 -5.03
CA ILE A 124 -12.53 17.66 -6.07
C ILE A 124 -11.14 18.16 -6.45
N ASP A 125 -10.92 19.47 -6.39
CA ASP A 125 -9.63 20.12 -6.70
C ASP A 125 -8.49 19.57 -5.86
N THR A 126 -8.77 19.22 -4.60
CA THR A 126 -7.76 18.60 -3.70
C THR A 126 -7.32 17.23 -4.21
N THR A 127 -8.24 16.48 -4.83
CA THR A 127 -7.96 15.17 -5.43
C THR A 127 -7.33 15.29 -6.81
N MET A 128 -7.73 16.32 -7.59
CA MET A 128 -7.17 16.61 -8.92
C MET A 128 -5.66 16.82 -8.91
N GLN A 129 -5.10 17.33 -7.81
CA GLN A 129 -3.65 17.44 -7.62
C GLN A 129 -2.89 16.12 -7.82
N TYR A 130 -3.57 14.97 -7.68
CA TYR A 130 -2.98 13.64 -7.91
C TYR A 130 -3.14 13.11 -9.34
N ALA A 131 -4.08 13.65 -10.12
CA ALA A 131 -4.37 13.22 -11.49
C ALA A 131 -3.48 13.87 -12.55
N ILE A 132 -3.01 15.09 -12.29
CA ILE A 132 -2.27 15.94 -13.25
C ILE A 132 -0.89 15.33 -13.63
N VAL A 133 -0.43 14.29 -12.93
CA VAL A 133 0.99 13.94 -12.87
C VAL A 133 1.46 12.98 -13.99
N ASN A 134 0.58 12.38 -14.81
CA ASN A 134 1.02 11.30 -15.71
C ASN A 134 0.54 11.45 -17.16
N GLN A 135 1.42 11.95 -18.05
CA GLN A 135 1.20 11.99 -19.50
C GLN A 135 0.93 10.61 -20.12
N ASN A 136 1.34 9.51 -19.46
CA ASN A 136 1.03 8.16 -19.93
C ASN A 136 -0.46 7.81 -19.77
N ASN A 137 -1.15 8.40 -18.79
CA ASN A 137 -2.59 8.21 -18.59
C ASN A 137 -3.38 8.86 -19.73
N VAL A 138 -2.94 10.04 -20.20
CA VAL A 138 -3.57 10.71 -21.36
C VAL A 138 -3.50 9.83 -22.60
N LYS A 139 -2.33 9.26 -22.91
CA LYS A 139 -2.15 8.34 -24.04
C LYS A 139 -2.98 7.06 -23.89
N THR A 140 -3.03 6.49 -22.69
CA THR A 140 -3.77 5.25 -22.42
C THR A 140 -5.28 5.46 -22.52
N SER A 141 -5.80 6.54 -21.93
CA SER A 141 -7.22 6.88 -22.01
C SER A 141 -7.65 7.21 -23.44
N HIS A 142 -6.84 7.95 -24.21
CA HIS A 142 -7.11 8.19 -25.63
C HIS A 142 -7.22 6.87 -26.41
N ARG A 143 -6.27 5.95 -26.21
CA ARG A 143 -6.32 4.64 -26.88
C ARG A 143 -7.52 3.79 -26.46
N LYS A 144 -8.00 3.93 -25.22
CA LYS A 144 -9.10 3.10 -24.69
C LYS A 144 -10.50 3.60 -25.10
N TYR A 145 -10.66 4.91 -25.28
CA TYR A 145 -11.98 5.52 -25.47
C TYR A 145 -12.18 6.22 -26.82
N ILE A 146 -11.11 6.54 -27.56
CA ILE A 146 -11.18 7.33 -28.80
C ILE A 146 -10.64 6.55 -30.02
N ALA A 147 -9.71 5.62 -29.83
CA ALA A 147 -9.06 4.87 -30.92
C ALA A 147 -9.76 3.54 -31.25
#